data_AF-A0A3P6RE55-F1
#
_entry.id   AF-A0A3P6RE55-F1
#
_cell.length_a   1.000
_cell.length_b   1.000
_cell.length_c   1.000
_cell.angle_alpha   90.00
_cell.angle_beta   90.00
_cell.angle_gamma   90.00
#
_symmetry.space_group_name_H-M   'P 1'
#
loop_
_entity.id
_entity.type
_entity.pdbx_description
1 polymer ?
#
loop_
_entity_poly.entity_id
_entity_poly.type
_entity_poly.pdbx_seq_one_letter_code
_entity_poly.pdbx_strand_id
1 'polypeptide(L)'
;MYFSSYSVAPYMYGLMMMAQTISVFMTVGVSVHRYVGVCHPYKSVEWLPKKRVTTFIISLVVFGILFNTTRFFEVHVSNVCYRININHYMPALQPTELRLSDLYRNIFFGWAYTIVMYVVPFSLLIILNSLVLSAVRRSRRMHMVSQVSFRFFLLV
;
A
#
# COMPACT_ATOMS: atom_id res chain seq x y z
N MET A 1 -34.16 -7.65 2.64
CA MET A 1 -32.80 -7.95 3.15
C MET A 1 -31.77 -8.02 2.02
N TYR A 2 -31.97 -8.85 1.00
CA TYR A 2 -31.06 -8.96 -0.15
C TYR A 2 -30.73 -7.60 -0.81
N PHE A 3 -31.73 -6.81 -1.17
CA PHE A 3 -31.54 -5.51 -1.84
C PHE A 3 -30.60 -4.57 -1.07
N SER A 4 -30.74 -4.49 0.27
CA SER A 4 -29.86 -3.68 1.11
C SER A 4 -28.40 -4.13 1.01
N SER A 5 -28.13 -5.44 1.04
CA SER A 5 -26.77 -5.98 0.93
C SER A 5 -26.11 -5.69 -0.43
N TYR A 6 -26.86 -5.78 -1.54
CA TYR A 6 -26.31 -5.49 -2.86
C TYR A 6 -26.01 -4.00 -3.05
N SER A 7 -26.81 -3.11 -2.47
CA SER A 7 -26.57 -1.66 -2.54
C SER A 7 -25.29 -1.20 -1.84
N VAL A 8 -24.84 -1.88 -0.78
CA VAL A 8 -23.58 -1.52 -0.09
C VAL A 8 -22.35 -2.08 -0.81
N ALA A 9 -22.49 -3.11 -1.64
CA ALA A 9 -21.37 -3.83 -2.24
C ALA A 9 -20.42 -2.94 -3.09
N PRO A 10 -20.89 -1.99 -3.94
CA PRO A 10 -20.00 -1.09 -4.68
C PRO A 10 -19.18 -0.18 -3.75
N TYR A 11 -19.79 0.30 -2.66
CA TYR A 11 -19.10 1.13 -1.67
C TYR A 11 -18.05 0.33 -0.90
N MET A 12 -18.37 -0.90 -0.49
CA MET A 12 -17.42 -1.79 0.15
C MET A 12 -16.24 -2.13 -0.77
N TYR A 13 -16.50 -2.37 -2.06
CA TYR A 13 -15.46 -2.59 -3.05
C TYR A 13 -14.51 -1.39 -3.15
N GLY A 14 -15.03 -0.17 -3.30
CA GLY A 14 -14.21 1.04 -3.33
C GLY A 14 -13.37 1.22 -2.05
N LEU A 15 -14.00 1.10 -0.88
CA LEU A 15 -13.33 1.22 0.41
C LEU A 15 -12.25 0.15 0.63
N MET A 16 -12.51 -1.09 0.23
CA MET A 16 -11.54 -2.18 0.35
C MET A 16 -10.29 -1.89 -0.51
N MET A 17 -10.48 -1.43 -1.74
CA MET A 17 -9.37 -1.09 -2.65
C MET A 17 -8.56 0.12 -2.15
N MET A 18 -9.24 1.14 -1.59
CA MET A 18 -8.57 2.27 -0.93
C MET A 18 -7.75 1.81 0.27
N ALA A 19 -8.34 1.03 1.17
CA ALA A 19 -7.67 0.53 2.38
C ALA A 19 -6.44 -0.31 2.02
N GLN A 20 -6.56 -1.17 1.00
CA GLN A 20 -5.44 -1.96 0.49
C GLN A 20 -4.32 -1.06 -0.02
N THR A 21 -4.64 -0.03 -0.82
CA THR A 21 -3.65 0.90 -1.38
C THR A 21 -2.94 1.69 -0.27
N ILE A 22 -3.70 2.25 0.67
CA ILE A 22 -3.14 2.98 1.80
C ILE A 22 -2.22 2.08 2.62
N SER A 23 -2.62 0.83 2.87
CA SER A 23 -1.80 -0.14 3.61
C SER A 23 -0.46 -0.40 2.92
N VAL A 24 -0.45 -0.68 1.62
CA VAL A 24 0.77 -0.94 0.83
C VAL A 24 1.75 0.24 0.91
N PHE A 25 1.26 1.46 0.65
CA PHE A 25 2.12 2.64 0.67
C PHE A 25 2.55 3.04 2.09
N MET A 26 1.73 2.78 3.11
CA MET A 26 2.15 2.94 4.50
C MET A 26 3.28 1.99 4.87
N THR A 27 3.26 0.74 4.41
CA THR A 27 4.37 -0.22 4.62
C THR A 27 5.68 0.28 3.97
N VAL A 28 5.60 0.83 2.76
CA VAL A 28 6.73 1.50 2.10
C VAL A 28 7.21 2.69 2.94
N GLY A 29 6.29 3.53 3.40
CA GLY A 29 6.58 4.69 4.25
C GLY A 29 7.30 4.34 5.55
N VAL A 30 6.85 3.28 6.24
CA VAL A 30 7.51 2.76 7.44
C VAL A 30 8.93 2.26 7.12
N SER A 31 9.11 1.61 5.97
CA SER A 31 10.43 1.15 5.52
C SER A 31 11.37 2.31 5.23
N VAL A 32 10.88 3.39 4.61
CA VAL A 32 11.64 4.64 4.41
C VAL A 32 12.02 5.28 5.74
N HIS A 33 11.07 5.39 6.67
CA HIS A 33 11.33 5.94 8.01
C HIS A 33 12.44 5.17 8.72
N ARG A 34 12.38 3.83 8.70
CA ARG A 34 13.43 2.96 9.26
C ARG A 34 14.76 3.12 8.54
N TYR A 35 14.75 3.22 7.21
CA TYR A 35 15.95 3.44 6.40
C TYR A 35 16.66 4.74 6.80
N VAL A 36 15.94 5.86 6.86
CA VAL A 36 16.51 7.15 7.23
C VAL A 36 17.07 7.11 8.66
N GLY A 37 16.33 6.53 9.60
CA GLY A 37 16.78 6.42 11.00
C GLY A 37 18.05 5.58 11.19
N VAL A 38 18.23 4.52 10.40
CA VAL A 38 19.38 3.61 10.52
C VAL A 38 20.58 4.08 9.70
N CYS A 39 20.36 4.42 8.43
CA CYS A 39 21.46 4.71 7.50
C CYS A 39 21.93 6.17 7.61
N HIS A 40 21.07 7.08 8.10
CA HIS A 40 21.36 8.51 8.20
C HIS A 40 20.96 9.09 9.58
N PRO A 41 21.53 8.58 10.69
CA PRO A 41 21.10 8.93 12.06
C PRO A 41 21.25 10.43 12.40
N TYR A 42 22.21 11.14 11.80
CA TYR A 42 22.35 12.59 12.00
C TYR A 42 21.30 13.39 11.23
N LYS A 43 20.92 12.93 10.02
CA LYS A 43 19.88 13.58 9.21
C LYS A 43 18.47 13.21 9.65
N SER A 44 18.28 12.07 10.33
CA SER A 44 16.96 11.63 10.77
C SER A 44 16.30 12.61 11.73
N VAL A 45 17.07 13.35 12.53
CA VAL A 45 16.54 14.41 13.41
C VAL A 45 15.88 15.54 12.61
N GLU A 46 16.47 15.89 11.46
CA GLU A 46 15.94 16.94 10.58
C GLU A 46 14.85 16.42 9.63
N TRP A 47 14.98 15.17 9.15
CA TRP A 47 14.10 14.60 8.12
C TRP A 47 12.87 13.90 8.69
N LEU A 48 12.91 13.42 9.93
CA LEU A 48 11.80 12.73 10.60
C LEU A 48 11.13 13.52 11.76
N PRO A 49 11.03 14.87 11.75
CA PRO A 49 10.28 15.57 12.78
C PRO A 49 8.79 15.23 12.64
N LYS A 50 8.09 15.14 13.78
CA LYS A 50 6.68 14.72 13.86
C LYS A 50 5.80 15.40 12.80
N LYS A 51 5.94 16.72 12.60
CA LYS A 51 5.19 17.48 11.59
C LYS A 51 5.40 16.94 10.17
N ARG A 52 6.65 16.70 9.73
CA ARG A 52 6.96 16.19 8.38
C ARG A 52 6.44 14.76 8.20
N VAL A 53 6.62 13.91 9.21
CA VAL A 53 6.12 12.52 9.19
C VAL A 53 4.59 12.49 9.10
N THR A 54 3.89 13.31 9.88
CA THR A 54 2.42 13.41 9.81
C THR A 54 1.97 13.91 8.44
N THR A 55 2.60 14.96 7.88
CA THR A 55 2.28 15.44 6.53
C THR A 55 2.51 14.35 5.47
N PHE A 56 3.57 13.57 5.60
CA PHE A 56 3.85 12.44 4.70
C PHE A 56 2.79 11.34 4.82
N ILE A 57 2.36 10.98 6.04
CA ILE A 57 1.29 9.99 6.22
C ILE A 57 -0.02 10.49 5.61
N ILE A 58 -0.38 11.75 5.83
CA ILE A 58 -1.57 12.36 5.24
C ILE A 58 -1.50 12.33 3.71
N SER A 59 -0.34 12.64 3.12
CA SER A 59 -0.22 12.61 1.66
C SER A 59 -0.38 11.20 1.09
N LEU A 60 0.10 10.15 1.77
CA LEU A 60 -0.14 8.76 1.36
C LEU A 60 -1.62 8.37 1.43
N VAL A 61 -2.33 8.81 2.48
CA VAL A 61 -3.77 8.58 2.62
C VAL A 61 -4.53 9.29 1.50
N VAL A 62 -4.25 10.57 1.27
CA VAL A 62 -4.87 11.35 0.19
C VAL A 62 -4.59 10.72 -1.17
N PHE A 63 -3.35 10.29 -1.43
CA PHE A 63 -2.99 9.57 -2.65
C PHE A 63 -3.81 8.28 -2.81
N GLY A 64 -3.92 7.46 -1.75
CA GLY A 64 -4.69 6.23 -1.78
C GLY A 64 -6.19 6.45 -2.06
N ILE A 65 -6.76 7.54 -1.53
CA ILE A 65 -8.15 7.95 -1.81
C ILE A 65 -8.29 8.36 -3.28
N LEU A 66 -7.46 9.29 -3.76
CA LEU A 66 -7.53 9.82 -5.12
C LEU A 66 -7.32 8.73 -6.17
N PHE A 67 -6.33 7.87 -5.98
CA PHE A 67 -6.01 6.79 -6.91
C PHE A 67 -7.15 5.77 -7.05
N ASN A 68 -7.90 5.52 -5.97
CA ASN A 68 -9.01 4.56 -5.97
C ASN A 68 -10.39 5.21 -6.12
N THR A 69 -10.49 6.53 -6.28
CA THR A 69 -11.79 7.22 -6.39
C THR A 69 -12.60 6.70 -7.59
N THR A 70 -11.92 6.36 -8.69
CA THR A 70 -12.57 5.79 -9.87
C THR A 70 -13.24 4.43 -9.61
N ARG A 71 -12.80 3.68 -8.59
CA ARG A 71 -13.34 2.35 -8.23
C ARG A 71 -14.80 2.39 -7.78
N PHE A 72 -15.25 3.49 -7.19
CA PHE A 72 -16.65 3.64 -6.77
C PHE A 72 -17.63 3.69 -7.96
N PHE A 73 -17.15 4.07 -9.14
CA PHE A 73 -17.97 4.25 -10.34
C PHE A 73 -17.86 3.06 -11.32
N GLU A 74 -17.14 2.00 -10.95
CA GLU A 74 -16.88 0.85 -11.81
C GLU A 74 -17.99 -0.19 -11.82
N VAL A 75 -18.79 -0.24 -10.75
CA VAL A 75 -19.78 -1.30 -10.51
C VAL A 75 -21.09 -0.66 -10.06
N HIS A 76 -22.19 -1.11 -10.65
CA HIS A 76 -23.54 -0.69 -10.28
C HIS A 76 -24.42 -1.92 -10.02
N VAL A 77 -25.49 -1.72 -9.25
CA VAL A 77 -26.48 -2.78 -8.98
C VAL A 77 -27.56 -2.72 -10.06
N SER A 78 -27.81 -3.84 -10.73
CA SER A 78 -28.85 -3.96 -11.75
C SER A 78 -29.66 -5.25 -11.57
N ASN A 79 -30.95 -5.20 -11.85
CA ASN A 79 -31.89 -6.32 -11.64
C ASN A 79 -32.01 -7.20 -12.89
N VAL A 80 -30.88 -7.71 -13.40
CA VAL A 80 -30.82 -8.39 -14.72
C VAL A 80 -31.12 -9.90 -14.61
N CYS A 81 -31.02 -10.49 -13.43
CA CYS A 81 -31.13 -11.94 -13.24
C CYS A 81 -32.56 -12.36 -12.92
N TYR A 82 -33.38 -12.64 -13.93
CA TYR A 82 -34.71 -13.21 -13.70
C TYR A 82 -34.61 -14.69 -13.27
N ARG A 83 -35.29 -15.04 -12.17
CA ARG A 83 -35.35 -16.41 -11.64
C ARG A 83 -36.77 -16.95 -11.79
N ILE A 84 -36.93 -17.94 -12.67
CA ILE A 84 -38.21 -18.57 -13.01
C ILE A 84 -38.85 -19.23 -11.78
N ASN A 85 -38.07 -19.93 -10.96
CA ASN A 85 -38.56 -20.67 -9.78
C ASN A 85 -39.24 -19.78 -8.72
N ILE A 86 -38.95 -18.48 -8.69
CA ILE A 86 -39.50 -17.52 -7.73
C ILE A 86 -40.23 -16.37 -8.41
N ASN A 87 -40.37 -16.42 -9.74
CA ASN A 87 -40.97 -15.39 -10.59
C ASN A 87 -40.51 -13.96 -10.23
N HIS A 88 -39.19 -13.78 -9.99
CA HIS A 88 -38.66 -12.52 -9.50
C HIS A 88 -37.28 -12.19 -10.09
N TYR A 89 -37.01 -10.90 -10.26
CA TYR A 89 -35.68 -10.41 -10.62
C TYR A 89 -34.78 -10.39 -9.38
N MET A 90 -33.57 -10.93 -9.54
CA MET A 90 -32.50 -10.86 -8.55
C MET A 90 -31.52 -9.73 -8.88
N PRO A 91 -31.14 -8.91 -7.89
CA PRO A 91 -30.09 -7.92 -8.06
C PRO A 91 -28.74 -8.60 -8.32
N ALA A 92 -27.98 -8.05 -9.27
CA ALA A 92 -26.64 -8.46 -9.62
C ALA A 92 -25.74 -7.24 -9.77
N LEU A 93 -24.45 -7.39 -9.46
CA LEU A 93 -23.45 -6.37 -9.71
C LEU A 93 -23.03 -6.44 -11.19
N GLN A 94 -23.16 -5.33 -11.90
CA GLN A 94 -22.77 -5.21 -13.30
C GLN A 94 -21.66 -4.16 -13.46
N PRO A 95 -20.71 -4.36 -14.38
CA PRO A 95 -19.72 -3.35 -14.71
C PRO A 95 -20.40 -2.14 -15.38
N THR A 96 -19.91 -0.94 -15.11
CA THR A 96 -20.34 0.27 -15.83
C THR A 96 -19.64 0.39 -17.18
N GLU A 97 -20.15 1.26 -18.06
CA GLU A 97 -19.52 1.61 -19.35
C GLU A 97 -18.04 2.03 -19.20
N LEU A 98 -17.72 2.70 -18.08
CA LEU A 98 -16.35 3.06 -17.73
C LEU A 98 -15.44 1.82 -17.65
N ARG A 99 -15.90 0.78 -16.95
CA ARG A 99 -15.15 -0.47 -16.77
C ARG A 99 -15.11 -1.33 -18.04
N LEU A 100 -16.10 -1.21 -18.92
CA LEU A 100 -16.16 -1.94 -20.18
C LEU A 100 -15.26 -1.33 -21.25
N SER A 101 -14.97 -0.03 -21.17
CA SER A 101 -14.11 0.65 -22.14
C SER A 101 -12.70 0.02 -22.18
N ASP A 102 -12.28 -0.42 -23.37
CA ASP A 102 -11.03 -1.17 -23.55
C ASP A 102 -9.80 -0.34 -23.19
N LEU A 103 -9.84 0.96 -23.46
CA LEU A 103 -8.77 1.90 -23.14
C LEU A 103 -8.59 2.04 -21.62
N TYR A 104 -9.69 2.20 -20.87
CA TYR A 104 -9.64 2.25 -19.41
C TYR A 104 -9.18 0.92 -18.81
N ARG A 105 -9.68 -0.21 -19.33
CA ARG A 105 -9.30 -1.54 -18.85
C ARG A 105 -7.81 -1.81 -19.05
N ASN A 106 -7.30 -1.58 -20.26
CA ASN A 106 -5.90 -1.89 -20.57
C ASN A 106 -4.91 -0.95 -19.85
N ILE A 107 -5.19 0.36 -19.84
CA ILE A 107 -4.27 1.33 -19.23
C ILE A 107 -4.38 1.29 -17.71
N PHE A 108 -5.59 1.38 -17.17
CA PHE A 108 -5.81 1.57 -15.74
C PHE A 108 -5.66 0.26 -14.96
N PHE A 109 -6.34 -0.81 -15.38
CA PHE A 109 -6.23 -2.12 -14.70
C PHE A 109 -5.00 -2.90 -15.14
N GLY A 110 -4.67 -2.88 -16.42
CA GLY A 110 -3.55 -3.66 -16.95
C GLY A 110 -2.21 -3.15 -16.43
N TRP A 111 -1.84 -1.94 -16.81
CA TRP A 111 -0.48 -1.43 -16.58
C TRP A 111 -0.37 -0.53 -15.35
N ALA A 112 -1.20 0.51 -15.24
CA ALA A 112 -1.05 1.52 -14.19
C ALA A 112 -1.24 0.92 -12.79
N TYR A 113 -2.34 0.19 -12.57
CA TYR A 113 -2.59 -0.46 -11.28
C TYR A 113 -1.50 -1.47 -10.94
N THR A 114 -1.10 -2.32 -11.89
CA THR A 114 -0.06 -3.33 -11.66
C THR A 114 1.27 -2.71 -11.26
N ILE A 115 1.69 -1.66 -11.96
CA ILE A 115 2.97 -0.98 -11.68
C ILE A 115 2.91 -0.27 -10.32
N VAL A 116 1.86 0.49 -10.07
CA VAL A 116 1.72 1.32 -8.86
C VAL A 116 1.52 0.48 -7.60
N MET A 117 0.74 -0.61 -7.68
CA MET A 117 0.40 -1.43 -6.51
C MET A 117 1.33 -2.61 -6.26
N TYR A 118 2.08 -3.06 -7.28
CA TYR A 118 2.98 -4.20 -7.14
C TYR A 118 4.41 -3.81 -7.47
N VAL A 119 4.72 -3.43 -8.71
CA VAL A 119 6.12 -3.27 -9.14
C VAL A 119 6.87 -2.23 -8.29
N VAL A 120 6.29 -1.03 -8.15
CA VAL A 120 6.89 0.08 -7.39
C VAL A 120 7.06 -0.26 -5.91
N PRO A 121 6.02 -0.62 -5.14
CA PRO A 121 6.14 -0.86 -3.71
C PRO A 121 7.04 -2.05 -3.40
N PHE A 122 6.95 -3.16 -4.14
CA PHE A 122 7.83 -4.31 -3.90
C PHE A 122 9.30 -3.98 -4.18
N SER A 123 9.58 -3.27 -5.28
CA SER A 123 10.96 -2.85 -5.59
C SER A 123 11.53 -1.94 -4.50
N LEU A 124 10.76 -0.94 -4.07
CA LEU A 124 11.15 -0.05 -2.97
C LEU A 124 11.38 -0.82 -1.66
N LEU A 125 10.49 -1.73 -1.30
CA LEU A 125 10.63 -2.53 -0.09
C LEU A 125 11.88 -3.42 -0.13
N ILE A 126 12.16 -4.08 -1.25
CA ILE A 126 13.36 -4.92 -1.41
C ILE A 126 14.61 -4.07 -1.24
N ILE A 127 14.70 -2.94 -1.94
CA ILE A 127 15.87 -2.06 -1.88
C ILE A 127 16.05 -1.51 -0.46
N LEU A 128 15.03 -0.88 0.12
CA LEU A 128 15.11 -0.23 1.43
C LEU A 128 15.43 -1.24 2.54
N ASN A 129 14.76 -2.39 2.57
CA ASN A 129 15.02 -3.40 3.59
C ASN A 129 16.40 -4.02 3.45
N SER A 130 16.90 -4.21 2.21
CA SER A 130 18.26 -4.71 1.97
C SER A 130 19.32 -3.74 2.47
N LEU A 131 19.13 -2.44 2.22
CA LEU A 131 20.03 -1.38 2.71
C LEU A 131 20.04 -1.32 4.24
N VAL A 132 18.87 -1.33 4.87
CA VAL A 132 18.75 -1.35 6.34
C VAL A 132 19.46 -2.57 6.93
N LEU A 133 19.18 -3.77 6.41
CA LEU A 133 19.82 -5.00 6.90
C LEU A 133 21.35 -4.93 6.77
N SER A 134 21.85 -4.39 5.66
CA SER A 134 23.28 -4.23 5.41
C SER A 134 23.93 -3.26 6.42
N ALA A 135 23.30 -2.11 6.66
CA ALA A 135 23.78 -1.11 7.61
C ALA A 135 23.81 -1.67 9.05
N VAL A 136 22.76 -2.36 9.48
CA VAL A 136 22.70 -2.97 10.81
C VAL A 136 23.75 -4.06 10.98
N ARG A 137 23.95 -4.92 9.96
CA ARG A 137 24.99 -5.96 10.00
C ARG A 137 26.39 -5.35 10.12
N ARG A 138 26.67 -4.26 9.39
CA ARG A 138 27.93 -3.54 9.48
C ARG A 138 28.16 -2.97 10.88
N SER A 139 27.17 -2.30 11.46
CA SER A 139 27.24 -1.77 12.83
C SER A 139 27.51 -2.89 13.86
N ARG A 140 26.78 -4.00 13.80
CA ARG A 140 27.00 -5.15 14.71
C ARG A 140 28.41 -5.72 14.60
N ARG A 141 28.94 -5.87 13.38
CA ARG A 141 30.32 -6.35 13.18
C ARG A 141 31.32 -5.41 13.86
N MET A 142 31.16 -4.09 13.75
CA MET A 142 32.07 -3.13 14.38
C MET A 142 31.99 -3.17 15.91
N HIS A 143 30.79 -3.28 16.50
CA HIS A 143 30.65 -3.42 17.95
C HIS A 143 31.28 -4.72 18.50
N MET A 144 31.14 -5.84 17.78
CA MET A 144 31.78 -7.10 18.18
C MET A 144 33.31 -7.01 18.11
N VAL A 145 33.87 -6.41 17.05
CA VAL A 145 35.33 -6.21 16.93
C VAL A 145 35.87 -5.30 18.03
N SER A 146 35.20 -4.18 18.33
CA SER A 146 35.59 -3.29 19.42
C SER A 146 35.56 -4.00 20.78
N GLN A 147 34.55 -4.81 21.07
CA GLN A 147 34.49 -5.56 22.33
C GLN A 147 35.58 -6.63 22.44
N VAL A 148 35.88 -7.36 21.36
CA VAL A 148 36.96 -8.35 21.35
C VAL A 148 38.32 -7.68 21.53
N SER A 149 38.56 -6.55 20.86
CA SER A 149 39.80 -5.77 20.99
C SER A 149 39.99 -5.24 22.41
N PHE A 150 38.94 -4.74 23.07
CA PHE A 150 38.99 -4.31 24.47
C PHE A 150 39.24 -5.48 25.43
N ARG A 151 38.63 -6.64 25.19
CA ARG A 151 38.84 -7.84 25.99
C ARG A 151 40.27 -8.36 25.90
N PHE A 152 40.89 -8.25 24.72
CA PHE A 152 42.29 -8.62 24.52
C PHE A 152 43.23 -7.66 25.26
N PHE A 153 42.93 -6.37 25.26
CA PHE A 153 43.72 -5.34 25.96
C PHE A 153 43.64 -5.44 27.50
N LEU A 154 42.55 -5.99 28.04
CA LEU A 154 42.38 -6.25 29.48
C LEU A 154 43.06 -7.55 29.96
N LEU A 155 43.55 -8.38 29.04
CA LEU A 155 44.18 -9.68 29.32
C LEU A 155 45.71 -9.65 29.15
N VAL A 156 46.31 -8.47 28.87
CA VAL A 156 47.76 -8.21 28.82
C VAL A 156 48.10 -7.21 29.90
#